data_AF-A0A972XM70-F1
#
_entry.id   AF-A0A972XM70-F1
#
_cell.length_a   1.000
_cell.length_b   1.000
_cell.length_c   1.000
_cell.angle_alpha   90.00
_cell.angle_beta   90.00
_cell.angle_gamma   90.00
#
_symmetry.space_group_name_H-M   'P 1'
#
loop_
_entity.id
_entity.type
_entity.pdbx_description
1 polymer ?
#
loop_
_entity_poly.entity_id
_entity_poly.type
_entity_poly.pdbx_seq_one_letter_code
_entity_poly.pdbx_strand_id
1 'polypeptide(L)'
;MEKAIHLFDDPKITQNLRPISYIRSLAEHWIGLSKIHEKWSAATNAKLSWGAAEKQPNALHILGSVLPSQELIQELENLPEQTNLFFQGQLIAFRGLVVPSADWNTINSQANPVFFSKFEDLLSLNAALLKKEIKPNAFDQNHLKENGNILIHP
;
A
#
# COMPACT_ATOMS: atom_id res chain seq x y z
N MET A 1 -5.67 -2.13 -22.32
CA MET A 1 -5.41 -3.35 -21.53
C MET A 1 -5.60 -2.98 -20.07
N GLU A 2 -6.35 -3.78 -19.32
CA GLU A 2 -6.55 -3.56 -17.89
C GLU A 2 -5.20 -3.74 -17.17
N LYS A 3 -4.76 -2.73 -16.42
CA LYS A 3 -3.46 -2.78 -15.71
C LYS A 3 -3.59 -3.79 -14.58
N ALA A 4 -2.81 -4.88 -14.63
CA ALA A 4 -2.78 -5.90 -13.60
C ALA A 4 -1.61 -5.63 -12.66
N ILE A 5 -1.89 -5.52 -11.36
CA ILE A 5 -0.89 -5.31 -10.31
C ILE A 5 -0.95 -6.49 -9.35
N HIS A 6 0.21 -7.03 -9.00
CA HIS A 6 0.35 -8.10 -8.01
C HIS A 6 1.08 -7.59 -6.76
N LEU A 7 0.50 -7.79 -5.58
CA LEU A 7 1.11 -7.43 -4.30
C LEU A 7 1.73 -8.68 -3.66
N PHE A 8 3.07 -8.74 -3.64
CA PHE A 8 3.80 -9.91 -3.15
C PHE A 8 4.19 -9.80 -1.67
N ASP A 9 4.40 -10.94 -1.02
CA ASP A 9 4.83 -11.01 0.37
C ASP A 9 6.34 -11.27 0.47
N ASP A 10 7.09 -10.34 1.06
CA ASP A 10 8.51 -10.53 1.34
C ASP A 10 8.71 -11.53 2.50
N PRO A 11 9.48 -12.62 2.32
CA PRO A 11 9.68 -13.65 3.35
C PRO A 11 10.30 -13.12 4.65
N LYS A 12 11.18 -12.12 4.58
CA LYS A 12 11.83 -11.53 5.74
C LYS A 12 10.85 -10.66 6.53
N ILE A 13 10.04 -9.84 5.83
CA ILE A 13 9.02 -9.01 6.47
C ILE A 13 7.93 -9.88 7.09
N THR A 14 7.44 -10.89 6.36
CA THR A 14 6.45 -11.83 6.90
C THR A 14 6.98 -12.55 8.13
N GLN A 15 8.26 -12.94 8.18
CA GLN A 15 8.85 -13.54 9.38
C GLN A 15 8.87 -12.57 10.56
N ASN A 16 9.24 -11.30 10.35
CA ASN A 16 9.27 -10.27 11.40
C ASN A 16 7.89 -9.95 11.97
N LEU A 17 6.84 -10.12 11.17
CA LEU A 17 5.46 -9.84 11.54
C LEU A 17 4.72 -11.05 12.14
N ARG A 18 5.41 -12.14 12.46
CA ARG A 18 4.76 -13.26 13.14
C ARG A 18 4.38 -12.86 14.56
N PRO A 19 3.16 -13.21 15.04
CA PRO A 19 2.25 -14.18 14.44
C PRO A 19 1.20 -13.62 13.47
N ILE A 20 1.06 -12.31 13.31
CA ILE A 20 -0.07 -11.74 12.55
C ILE A 20 0.01 -12.03 11.04
N SER A 21 1.21 -12.29 10.52
CA SER A 21 1.47 -12.71 9.14
C SER A 21 1.24 -14.22 8.88
N TYR A 22 0.80 -15.01 9.86
CA TYR A 22 0.53 -16.45 9.62
C TYR A 22 -0.70 -16.72 8.76
N ILE A 23 -1.70 -15.85 8.85
CA ILE A 23 -3.04 -16.07 8.30
C ILE A 23 -3.42 -15.06 7.23
N ARG A 24 -2.57 -14.07 6.97
CA ARG A 24 -2.85 -12.92 6.11
C ARG A 24 -1.61 -12.48 5.35
N SER A 25 -1.80 -12.10 4.09
CA SER A 25 -0.76 -11.44 3.29
C SER A 25 -0.46 -10.04 3.81
N LEU A 26 0.71 -9.49 3.50
CA LEU A 26 1.11 -8.14 3.86
C LEU A 26 0.07 -7.12 3.36
N ALA A 27 -0.43 -7.32 2.14
CA ALA A 27 -1.43 -6.47 1.50
C ALA A 27 -2.80 -6.43 2.21
N GLU A 28 -3.07 -7.37 3.12
CA GLU A 28 -4.34 -7.47 3.85
C GLU A 28 -4.32 -6.77 5.21
N HIS A 29 -3.18 -6.18 5.58
CA HIS A 29 -3.05 -5.44 6.82
C HIS A 29 -3.78 -4.10 6.73
N TRP A 30 -4.48 -3.76 7.81
CA TRP A 30 -5.15 -2.48 7.96
C TRP A 30 -4.14 -1.40 8.34
N ILE A 31 -4.10 -0.35 7.52
CA ILE A 31 -3.31 0.85 7.80
C ILE A 31 -4.22 2.06 7.59
N GLY A 32 -4.56 2.79 8.65
CA GLY A 32 -5.58 3.82 8.59
C GLY A 32 -6.98 3.21 8.49
N LEU A 33 -7.81 3.74 7.59
CA LEU A 33 -9.22 3.36 7.41
C LEU A 33 -9.47 2.27 6.37
N SER A 34 -8.41 1.66 5.80
CA SER A 34 -8.53 0.64 4.77
C SER A 34 -7.32 -0.28 4.73
N LYS A 35 -7.46 -1.43 4.06
CA LYS A 35 -6.36 -2.36 3.78
C LYS A 35 -5.46 -1.82 2.67
N ILE A 36 -4.22 -2.30 2.61
CA ILE A 36 -3.26 -1.85 1.59
C ILE A 36 -3.74 -2.11 0.17
N HIS A 37 -4.28 -3.29 -0.12
CA HIS A 37 -4.82 -3.57 -1.46
C HIS A 37 -5.99 -2.64 -1.82
N GLU A 38 -6.85 -2.27 -0.88
CA GLU A 38 -7.94 -1.31 -1.12
C GLU A 38 -7.39 0.07 -1.46
N LYS A 39 -6.32 0.51 -0.77
CA LYS A 39 -5.64 1.78 -1.08
C LYS A 39 -5.02 1.76 -2.48
N TRP A 40 -4.35 0.67 -2.86
CA TRP A 40 -3.80 0.53 -4.21
C TRP A 40 -4.91 0.51 -5.27
N SER A 41 -6.04 -0.14 -4.98
CA SER A 41 -7.18 -0.21 -5.89
C SER A 41 -7.74 1.17 -6.16
N ALA A 42 -7.95 1.95 -5.08
CA ALA A 42 -8.44 3.32 -5.16
C ALA A 42 -7.46 4.26 -5.86
N ALA A 43 -6.15 4.06 -5.67
CA ALA A 43 -5.13 4.93 -6.25
C ALA A 43 -4.84 4.68 -7.73
N THR A 44 -5.04 3.45 -8.22
CA THR A 44 -4.62 3.05 -9.58
C THR A 44 -5.76 2.60 -10.49
N ASN A 45 -6.96 2.34 -9.97
CA ASN A 45 -8.07 1.68 -10.68
C ASN A 45 -7.65 0.36 -11.39
N ALA A 46 -6.56 -0.26 -10.92
CA ALA A 46 -6.00 -1.47 -11.49
C ALA A 46 -6.67 -2.72 -10.91
N LYS A 47 -6.67 -3.81 -11.68
CA LYS A 47 -7.05 -5.12 -11.16
C LYS A 47 -5.92 -5.64 -10.28
N LEU A 48 -6.21 -5.84 -8.99
CA LEU A 48 -5.23 -6.29 -8.01
C LEU A 48 -5.33 -7.79 -7.73
N SER A 49 -4.17 -8.39 -7.51
CA SER A 49 -4.00 -9.72 -6.92
C SER A 49 -2.96 -9.65 -5.81
N TRP A 50 -2.98 -10.56 -4.83
CA TRP A 50 -2.02 -10.59 -3.74
C TRP A 50 -1.74 -12.01 -3.25
N GLY A 51 -0.62 -12.18 -2.54
CA GLY A 51 -0.21 -13.47 -1.97
C GLY A 51 0.62 -14.28 -2.96
N ALA A 52 0.25 -15.55 -3.17
CA ALA A 52 0.98 -16.40 -4.11
C ALA A 52 0.81 -15.90 -5.55
N ALA A 53 1.92 -15.54 -6.19
CA ALA A 53 1.91 -14.98 -7.53
C ALA A 53 1.55 -16.02 -8.60
N GLU A 54 0.58 -15.69 -9.44
CA GLU A 54 0.34 -16.41 -10.69
C GLU A 54 1.34 -15.98 -11.76
N LYS A 55 1.74 -16.91 -12.64
CA LYS A 55 2.67 -16.62 -13.74
C LYS A 55 2.05 -15.67 -14.75
N GLN A 56 2.36 -14.38 -14.61
CA GLN A 56 1.98 -13.34 -15.56
C GLN A 56 3.23 -12.68 -16.15
N PRO A 57 3.47 -12.77 -17.47
CA PRO A 57 4.59 -12.11 -18.09
C PRO A 57 4.39 -10.60 -18.11
N ASN A 58 5.46 -9.86 -17.78
CA ASN A 58 5.49 -8.40 -17.78
C ASN A 58 4.45 -7.74 -16.85
N ALA A 59 4.09 -8.42 -15.76
CA ALA A 59 3.22 -7.85 -14.76
C ALA A 59 4.01 -6.94 -13.82
N LEU A 60 3.31 -5.97 -13.23
CA LEU A 60 3.87 -5.12 -12.18
C LEU A 60 3.67 -5.80 -10.83
N HIS A 61 4.78 -6.12 -10.17
CA HIS A 61 4.78 -6.72 -8.84
C HIS A 61 5.27 -5.70 -7.83
N ILE A 62 4.49 -5.46 -6.78
CA ILE A 62 4.78 -4.45 -5.74
C ILE A 62 4.79 -5.15 -4.38
N LEU A 63 5.68 -4.72 -3.49
CA LEU A 63 5.74 -5.24 -2.13
C LEU A 63 4.43 -4.94 -1.38
N GLY A 64 3.81 -5.98 -0.84
CA GLY A 64 2.50 -5.91 -0.19
C GLY A 64 2.46 -5.11 1.11
N SER A 65 3.60 -4.65 1.64
CA SER A 65 3.65 -3.73 2.79
C SER A 65 3.79 -2.26 2.39
N VAL A 66 3.91 -1.94 1.10
CA VAL A 66 4.10 -0.58 0.58
C VAL A 66 2.77 0.13 0.41
N LEU A 67 2.71 1.38 0.88
CA LEU A 67 1.58 2.27 0.69
C LEU A 67 1.68 3.01 -0.65
N PRO A 68 0.56 3.22 -1.36
CA PRO A 68 0.57 4.01 -2.58
C PRO A 68 0.86 5.48 -2.27
N SER A 69 1.79 6.08 -3.00
CA SER A 69 1.98 7.53 -3.11
C SER A 69 1.94 7.94 -4.59
N GLN A 70 1.65 9.22 -4.85
CA GLN A 70 1.55 9.70 -6.22
C GLN A 70 2.89 9.59 -6.96
N GLU A 71 3.98 9.91 -6.26
CA GLU A 71 5.35 9.84 -6.75
C GLU A 71 5.72 8.38 -7.08
N LEU A 72 5.35 7.44 -6.20
CA LEU A 72 5.64 6.03 -6.41
C LEU A 72 4.84 5.46 -7.57
N ILE A 73 3.56 5.82 -7.70
CA ILE A 73 2.72 5.37 -8.82
C ILE A 73 3.32 5.82 -10.15
N GLN A 74 3.77 7.06 -10.25
CA GLN A 74 4.43 7.59 -11.45
C GLN A 74 5.75 6.88 -11.76
N GLU A 75 6.54 6.56 -10.74
CA GLU A 75 7.79 5.80 -10.90
C GLU A 75 7.51 4.37 -11.40
N LEU A 76 6.50 3.71 -10.83
CA LEU A 76 6.09 2.36 -11.22
C LEU A 76 5.48 2.29 -12.62
N GLU A 77 4.80 3.35 -13.07
CA GLU A 77 4.27 3.45 -14.44
C GLU A 77 5.36 3.48 -15.50
N ASN A 78 6.47 4.14 -15.18
CA ASN A 78 7.62 4.27 -16.06
C ASN A 78 8.66 3.16 -15.82
N LEU A 79 8.38 2.20 -14.93
CA LEU A 79 9.29 1.10 -14.64
C LEU A 79 9.48 0.23 -15.90
N PRO A 80 10.70 0.11 -16.44
CA PRO A 80 10.96 -0.73 -17.60
C PRO A 80 10.76 -2.21 -17.30
N GLU A 81 10.57 -3.01 -18.34
CA GLU A 81 10.53 -4.47 -18.19
C GLU A 81 11.86 -5.00 -17.64
N GLN A 82 11.83 -6.16 -16.98
CA GLN A 82 13.01 -6.81 -16.40
C GLN A 82 13.84 -5.86 -15.52
N THR A 83 13.14 -5.09 -14.69
CA THR A 83 13.76 -4.11 -13.79
C THR A 83 13.27 -4.33 -12.36
N ASN A 84 14.23 -4.33 -11.43
CA ASN A 84 14.01 -4.33 -9.98
C ASN A 84 14.11 -2.90 -9.44
N LEU A 85 13.14 -2.50 -8.64
CA LEU A 85 13.10 -1.21 -7.94
C LEU A 85 13.38 -1.43 -6.45
N PHE A 86 14.53 -0.92 -6.00
CA PHE A 86 14.95 -1.01 -4.60
C PHE A 86 14.82 0.33 -3.88
N PHE A 87 14.65 0.30 -2.57
CA PHE A 87 14.78 1.46 -1.71
C PHE A 87 15.45 1.06 -0.41
N GLN A 88 16.58 1.70 -0.08
CA GLN A 88 17.36 1.42 1.14
C GLN A 88 17.67 -0.09 1.34
N GLY A 89 17.91 -0.82 0.23
CA GLY A 89 18.20 -2.26 0.26
C GLY A 89 16.96 -3.17 0.35
N GLN A 90 15.74 -2.63 0.41
CA GLN A 90 14.49 -3.39 0.30
C GLN A 90 14.01 -3.40 -1.15
N LEU A 91 13.57 -4.56 -1.64
CA LEU A 91 12.87 -4.66 -2.93
C LEU A 91 11.45 -4.09 -2.76
N ILE A 92 11.15 -3.02 -3.48
CA ILE A 92 9.86 -2.32 -3.42
C ILE A 92 8.93 -2.79 -4.53
N ALA A 93 9.46 -2.98 -5.73
CA ALA A 93 8.70 -3.47 -6.86
C ALA A 93 9.63 -4.08 -7.92
N PHE A 94 9.04 -4.82 -8.84
CA PHE A 94 9.71 -5.24 -10.06
C PHE A 94 8.68 -5.41 -11.19
N ARG A 95 9.17 -5.32 -12.43
CA ARG A 95 8.33 -5.56 -13.61
C ARG A 95 8.92 -6.72 -14.40
N GLY A 96 8.15 -7.78 -14.57
CA GLY A 96 8.64 -8.97 -15.28
C GLY A 96 7.83 -10.22 -14.98
N LEU A 97 8.52 -11.35 -14.89
CA LEU A 97 7.95 -12.62 -14.42
C LEU A 97 7.83 -12.61 -12.88
N VAL A 98 7.15 -13.62 -12.34
CA VAL A 98 6.84 -13.79 -10.91
C VAL A 98 8.02 -13.63 -9.93
N VAL A 99 9.25 -13.96 -10.35
CA VAL A 99 10.42 -13.91 -9.48
C VAL A 99 11.43 -12.94 -10.07
N PRO A 100 11.96 -11.99 -9.28
CA PRO A 100 13.01 -11.08 -9.73
C PRO A 100 14.30 -11.87 -10.02
N SER A 101 14.95 -11.58 -11.15
CA SER A 101 16.27 -12.14 -11.46
C SER A 101 17.39 -11.20 -10.99
N ALA A 102 18.54 -11.79 -10.65
CA ALA A 102 19.76 -11.03 -10.39
C ALA A 102 20.34 -10.37 -11.66
N ASP A 103 20.00 -10.91 -12.83
CA ASP A 103 20.47 -10.40 -14.13
C ASP A 103 19.64 -9.20 -14.63
N TRP A 104 18.59 -8.82 -13.90
CA TRP A 104 17.72 -7.71 -14.27
C TRP A 104 18.32 -6.37 -13.90
N ASN A 105 17.92 -5.34 -14.65
CA ASN A 105 18.32 -3.97 -14.34
C ASN A 105 17.86 -3.62 -12.91
N THR A 106 18.71 -2.95 -12.15
CA THR A 106 18.39 -2.58 -10.77
C THR A 106 18.47 -1.08 -10.62
N ILE A 107 17.37 -0.48 -10.20
CA ILE A 107 17.26 0.97 -9.98
C ILE A 107 16.84 1.25 -8.53
N ASN A 108 17.23 2.41 -8.02
CA ASN A 108 16.81 2.87 -6.71
C ASN A 108 15.65 3.86 -6.83
N SER A 109 14.61 3.65 -6.03
CA SER A 109 13.42 4.49 -5.97
C SER A 109 13.76 5.90 -5.50
N GLN A 110 13.23 6.89 -6.22
CA GLN A 110 13.30 8.31 -5.89
C GLN A 110 12.04 8.78 -5.13
N ALA A 111 10.99 7.94 -5.08
CA ALA A 111 9.68 8.29 -4.55
C ALA A 111 9.53 8.19 -3.01
N ASN A 112 10.62 7.93 -2.28
CA ASN A 112 10.63 7.70 -0.81
C ASN A 112 9.45 6.81 -0.35
N PRO A 113 9.35 5.57 -0.86
CA PRO A 113 8.23 4.68 -0.59
C PRO A 113 8.06 4.43 0.91
N VAL A 114 6.81 4.52 1.37
CA VAL A 114 6.45 4.26 2.76
C VAL A 114 5.95 2.83 2.87
N PHE A 115 6.57 2.03 3.72
CA PHE A 115 6.20 0.64 3.96
C PHE A 115 6.51 0.24 5.40
N PHE A 116 5.93 -0.89 5.83
CA PHE A 116 6.32 -1.50 7.09
C PHE A 116 7.21 -2.73 6.85
N SER A 117 8.11 -2.95 7.80
CA SER A 117 9.02 -4.10 7.85
C SER A 117 8.97 -4.82 9.22
N LYS A 118 8.43 -4.14 10.24
CA LYS A 118 8.29 -4.60 11.62
C LYS A 118 6.94 -4.18 12.21
N PHE A 119 6.61 -4.69 13.39
CA PHE A 119 5.35 -4.39 14.07
C PHE A 119 5.22 -2.91 14.47
N GLU A 120 6.31 -2.29 14.90
CA GLU A 120 6.34 -0.90 15.35
C GLU A 120 6.00 0.07 14.21
N ASP A 121 6.37 -0.29 12.98
CA ASP A 121 6.03 0.45 11.77
C ASP A 121 4.50 0.45 11.57
N LEU A 122 3.83 -0.68 11.78
CA LEU A 122 2.36 -0.78 11.66
C LEU A 122 1.65 0.19 12.61
N LEU A 123 2.11 0.27 13.86
CA LEU A 123 1.54 1.18 14.86
C LEU A 123 1.77 2.64 14.48
N SER A 124 3.00 2.96 14.07
CA SER A 124 3.42 4.31 13.69
C SER A 124 2.66 4.80 12.44
N LEU A 125 2.57 3.95 11.41
CA LEU A 125 1.85 4.24 10.18
C LEU A 125 0.35 4.38 10.42
N ASN A 126 -0.26 3.51 11.23
CA ASN A 126 -1.66 3.65 11.62
C ASN A 126 -1.92 4.97 12.33
N ALA A 127 -1.10 5.33 13.33
CA ALA A 127 -1.26 6.58 14.05
C ALA A 127 -1.14 7.80 13.13
N ALA A 128 -0.20 7.78 12.16
CA ALA A 128 -0.03 8.84 11.19
C ALA A 128 -1.21 8.94 10.21
N LEU A 129 -1.66 7.82 9.65
CA LEU A 129 -2.72 7.79 8.64
C LEU A 129 -4.10 8.08 9.23
N LEU A 130 -4.44 7.54 10.40
CA LEU A 130 -5.72 7.81 11.05
C LEU A 130 -5.91 9.30 11.33
N LYS A 131 -4.86 10.01 11.75
CA LYS A 131 -4.91 11.48 11.94
C LYS A 131 -5.17 12.24 10.64
N LYS A 132 -4.71 11.72 9.49
CA LYS A 132 -4.88 12.33 8.18
C LYS A 132 -6.23 12.01 7.56
N GLU A 133 -6.70 10.78 7.75
CA GLU A 133 -7.89 10.23 7.09
C GLU A 133 -9.17 10.49 7.87
N ILE A 134 -9.13 10.46 9.22
CA ILE A 134 -10.28 10.80 10.06
C ILE A 134 -10.39 12.31 10.13
N LYS A 135 -11.39 12.85 9.42
CA LYS A 135 -11.80 14.24 9.55
C LYS A 135 -13.07 14.29 10.39
N PRO A 136 -13.16 15.17 11.40
CA PRO A 136 -14.41 15.36 12.12
C PRO A 136 -15.51 15.77 11.14
N ASN A 137 -16.71 15.22 11.34
CA ASN A 137 -17.87 15.66 10.58
C ASN A 137 -18.05 17.17 10.76
N ALA A 138 -18.46 17.85 9.69
CA ALA A 138 -18.87 19.24 9.81
C ALA A 138 -20.02 19.31 10.82
N PHE A 139 -19.90 20.20 11.80
CA PHE A 139 -20.98 20.42 12.75
C PHE A 139 -22.10 21.20 12.08
N ASP A 140 -23.08 20.48 11.54
CA ASP A 140 -24.23 21.09 10.87
C ASP A 140 -25.24 21.60 11.91
N GLN A 141 -25.08 22.86 12.27
CA GLN A 141 -25.97 23.54 13.21
C GLN A 141 -27.41 23.61 12.70
N ASN A 142 -27.62 23.71 11.38
CA ASN A 142 -28.95 23.88 10.82
C ASN A 142 -29.72 22.56 10.90
N HIS A 143 -29.09 21.45 10.51
CA HIS A 143 -29.68 20.12 10.65
C HIS A 143 -30.01 19.79 12.11
N LEU A 144 -29.14 20.15 13.06
CA LEU A 144 -29.40 19.93 14.48
C LEU A 144 -30.58 20.76 14.99
N LYS A 145 -30.72 22.02 14.57
CA LYS A 145 -31.87 22.88 14.91
C LYS A 145 -33.17 22.36 14.30
N GLU A 146 -33.15 21.89 13.05
CA GLU A 146 -34.31 21.28 12.37
C GLU A 146 -34.79 20.03 13.11
N ASN A 147 -33.87 19.24 13.66
CA ASN A 147 -34.19 18.08 14.50
C ASN A 147 -34.65 18.44 15.92
N GLY A 148 -34.91 19.72 16.21
CA GLY A 148 -35.42 20.20 17.50
C GLY A 148 -34.36 20.29 18.60
N ASN A 149 -33.06 20.21 18.27
CA ASN A 149 -32.01 20.34 19.27
C ASN A 149 -31.78 21.81 19.62
N ILE A 150 -31.64 22.10 20.91
CA ILE A 150 -31.22 23.41 21.42
C ILE A 150 -29.70 23.41 21.53
N LEU A 151 -29.05 24.23 20.72
CA LEU A 151 -27.60 24.42 20.75
C LEU A 151 -27.22 25.39 21.87
N ILE A 152 -26.57 24.90 22.91
CA ILE A 152 -26.03 25.73 24.00
C ILE A 152 -24.56 25.99 23.68
N HIS A 153 -24.25 27.20 23.25
CA HIS A 153 -22.88 27.67 23.06
C HIS A 153 -22.35 28.17 24.42
N PRO A 154 -21.11 27.84 24.85
CA PRO A 154 -20.44 28.65 25.87
C PRO A 154 -20.03 30.01 25.29
#